data_AF-A0A225VFR8-F1
#
_entry.id   AF-A0A225VFR8-F1
#
_cell.length_a   1.000
_cell.length_b   1.000
_cell.length_c   1.000
_cell.angle_alpha   90.00
_cell.angle_beta   90.00
_cell.angle_gamma   90.00
#
_symmetry.space_group_name_H-M   'P 1'
#
loop_
_entity.id
_entity.type
_entity.pdbx_description
1 polymer ?
#
loop_
_entity_poly.entity_id
_entity_poly.type
_entity_poly.pdbx_seq_one_letter_code
_entity_poly.pdbx_strand_id
1 'polypeptide(L)'
;MMELFFSKFSTIDIHDHYRQGSLAIEREWITRNWTHRLFSTILGMVVVDAYLAYRYDTENAGNVDFNDFASQLAHQLIFNEFETARSTHNGDGDSESSVEGAPDHHIKPFIELPQYAAMRLQGKRPQRKCGVCKKKASYYCAKCSDVAQDIFFGICGPRSDRACYSAHLSSSSI
;
A
#
# COMPACT_ATOMS: atom_id res chain seq x y z
N MET A 1 39.32 10.00 -25.26
CA MET A 1 39.21 9.82 -23.80
C MET A 1 38.63 11.07 -23.12
N MET A 2 39.15 12.28 -23.38
CA MET A 2 38.56 13.53 -22.84
C MET A 2 37.12 13.80 -23.32
N GLU A 3 36.80 13.58 -24.59
CA GLU A 3 35.44 13.81 -25.12
C GLU A 3 34.36 12.94 -24.43
N LEU A 4 34.68 11.66 -24.17
CA LEU A 4 33.79 10.76 -23.46
C LEU A 4 33.56 11.22 -22.02
N PHE A 5 34.62 11.68 -21.34
CA PHE A 5 34.53 12.23 -20.00
C PHE A 5 33.57 13.44 -19.96
N PHE A 6 33.79 14.45 -20.80
CA PHE A 6 32.93 15.63 -20.83
C PHE A 6 31.48 15.32 -21.26
N SER A 7 31.28 14.30 -22.11
CA SER A 7 29.92 13.90 -22.54
C SER A 7 29.07 13.28 -21.42
N LYS A 8 29.71 12.72 -20.37
CA LYS A 8 29.03 12.02 -19.27
C LYS A 8 29.15 12.73 -17.93
N PHE A 9 30.17 13.58 -17.76
CA PHE A 9 30.48 14.26 -16.50
C PHE A 9 29.27 15.02 -15.94
N SER A 10 28.53 15.74 -16.78
CA SER A 10 27.39 16.56 -16.36
C SER A 10 26.13 15.76 -16.00
N THR A 11 26.10 14.44 -16.21
CA THR A 11 24.88 13.63 -15.97
C THR A 11 24.45 13.70 -14.51
N ILE A 12 25.41 13.66 -13.59
CA ILE A 12 25.15 13.75 -12.15
C ILE A 12 24.62 15.14 -11.80
N ASP A 13 25.25 16.19 -12.33
CA ASP A 13 24.83 17.58 -12.07
C ASP A 13 23.43 17.86 -12.63
N ILE A 14 23.08 17.28 -13.78
CA ILE A 14 21.73 17.39 -14.37
C ILE A 14 20.71 16.71 -13.46
N HIS A 15 21.00 15.50 -12.95
CA HIS A 15 20.12 14.80 -12.01
C HIS A 15 19.93 15.60 -10.73
N ASP A 16 21.03 16.15 -10.19
CA ASP A 16 21.03 16.99 -9.02
C ASP A 16 20.20 18.27 -9.21
N HIS A 17 20.31 18.89 -10.40
CA HIS A 17 19.51 20.06 -10.77
C HIS A 17 18.01 19.78 -10.78
N TYR A 18 17.57 18.62 -11.30
CA TYR A 18 16.16 18.23 -11.21
C TYR A 18 15.74 17.96 -9.77
N ARG A 19 16.56 17.24 -8.99
CA ARG A 19 16.23 16.86 -7.60
C ARG A 19 16.18 18.06 -6.65
N GLN A 20 17.21 18.89 -6.64
CA GLN A 20 17.39 19.99 -5.68
C GLN A 20 16.91 21.34 -6.22
N GLY A 21 17.03 21.55 -7.53
CA GLY A 21 16.64 22.81 -8.17
C GLY A 21 15.16 22.87 -8.53
N SER A 22 14.66 21.88 -9.28
CA SER A 22 13.28 21.88 -9.78
C SER A 22 12.30 21.29 -8.76
N LEU A 23 12.54 20.06 -8.31
CA LEU A 23 11.65 19.35 -7.39
C LEU A 23 11.74 19.90 -5.96
N ALA A 24 12.97 20.16 -5.50
CA ALA A 24 13.29 20.89 -4.27
C ALA A 24 12.55 20.42 -2.99
N ILE A 25 12.14 19.15 -2.90
CA ILE A 25 11.42 18.61 -1.71
C ILE A 25 12.18 18.87 -0.42
N GLU A 26 13.51 18.72 -0.45
CA GLU A 26 14.37 18.94 0.72
C GLU A 26 14.34 20.38 1.23
N ARG A 27 14.04 21.34 0.35
CA ARG A 27 13.95 22.78 0.67
C ARG A 27 12.58 23.13 1.25
N GLU A 28 11.52 22.58 0.67
CA GLU A 28 10.15 22.86 1.09
C GLU A 28 9.76 22.06 2.35
N TRP A 29 10.24 20.82 2.48
CA TRP A 29 9.91 19.94 3.59
C TRP A 29 10.92 20.04 4.74
N ILE A 30 10.90 21.19 5.43
CA ILE A 30 11.82 21.48 6.53
C ILE A 30 11.60 20.51 7.71
N THR A 31 12.63 19.72 8.03
CA THR A 31 12.59 18.75 9.12
C THR A 31 13.89 18.73 9.93
N ARG A 32 13.78 18.43 11.23
CA ARG A 32 14.91 18.19 12.14
C ARG A 32 15.29 16.71 12.27
N ASN A 33 14.47 15.81 11.73
CA ASN A 33 14.71 14.37 11.79
C ASN A 33 15.59 13.93 10.63
N TRP A 34 16.74 13.30 10.91
CA TRP A 34 17.68 12.85 9.89
C TRP A 34 17.10 11.73 9.00
N THR A 35 16.26 10.85 9.54
CA THR A 35 15.66 9.75 8.75
C THR A 35 14.72 10.31 7.68
N HIS A 36 14.01 11.37 8.04
CA HIS A 36 13.11 12.05 7.14
C HIS A 36 13.88 12.76 6.00
N ARG A 37 15.05 13.32 6.30
CA ARG A 37 15.91 13.91 5.26
C ARG A 37 16.40 12.86 4.27
N LEU A 38 16.83 11.70 4.78
CA LEU A 38 17.22 10.58 3.92
C LEU A 38 16.05 10.12 3.04
N PHE A 39 14.85 10.00 3.63
CA PHE A 39 13.65 9.65 2.88
C PHE A 39 13.33 10.66 1.77
N SER A 40 13.36 11.97 2.06
CA SER A 40 13.11 12.99 1.04
C SER A 40 14.13 12.95 -0.10
N THR A 41 15.40 12.67 0.20
CA THR A 41 16.45 12.53 -0.82
C THR A 41 16.19 11.33 -1.71
N ILE A 42 15.90 10.17 -1.13
CA ILE A 42 15.61 8.95 -1.89
C ILE A 42 14.34 9.14 -2.74
N LEU A 43 13.29 9.71 -2.17
CA LEU A 43 12.06 10.01 -2.91
C LEU A 43 12.33 10.93 -4.10
N GLY A 44 13.12 12.00 -3.89
CA GLY A 44 13.51 12.91 -4.96
C GLY A 44 14.29 12.22 -6.08
N MET A 45 15.22 11.31 -5.73
CA MET A 45 15.95 10.51 -6.73
C MET A 45 15.01 9.62 -7.55
N VAL A 46 14.10 8.91 -6.88
CA VAL A 46 13.12 8.03 -7.55
C VAL A 46 12.23 8.79 -8.53
N VAL A 47 11.78 9.99 -8.16
CA VAL A 47 10.96 10.84 -9.06
C VAL A 47 11.75 11.26 -10.30
N VAL A 48 13.01 11.67 -10.13
CA VAL A 48 13.87 12.05 -11.27
C VAL A 48 14.17 10.85 -12.17
N ASP A 49 14.45 9.68 -11.59
CA ASP A 49 14.70 8.46 -12.35
C ASP A 49 13.46 8.03 -13.15
N ALA A 50 12.27 8.10 -12.54
CA ALA A 50 11.01 7.83 -13.22
C ALA A 50 10.75 8.79 -14.38
N TYR A 51 11.07 10.08 -14.23
CA TYR A 51 10.99 11.06 -15.31
C TYR A 51 11.96 10.75 -16.45
N LEU A 52 13.21 10.41 -16.13
CA LEU A 52 14.21 10.05 -17.15
C LEU A 52 13.81 8.77 -17.90
N ALA A 53 13.27 7.78 -17.20
CA ALA A 53 12.71 6.57 -17.81
C ALA A 53 11.52 6.90 -18.72
N TYR A 54 10.57 7.70 -18.24
CA TYR A 54 9.44 8.17 -19.05
C TYR A 54 9.90 8.87 -20.32
N ARG A 55 10.90 9.76 -20.22
CA ARG A 55 11.45 10.47 -21.39
C ARG A 55 12.15 9.55 -22.37
N TYR A 56 12.85 8.52 -21.88
CA TYR A 56 13.47 7.51 -22.73
C TYR A 56 12.41 6.73 -23.52
N ASP A 57 11.31 6.34 -22.87
CA ASP A 57 10.25 5.56 -23.52
C ASP A 57 9.37 6.42 -24.45
N THR A 58 9.24 7.72 -24.17
CA THR A 58 8.36 8.65 -24.90
C THR A 58 9.07 9.56 -25.90
N GLU A 59 10.31 9.24 -26.27
CA GLU A 59 11.19 10.07 -27.11
C GLU A 59 10.56 10.51 -28.45
N ASN A 60 9.47 9.85 -28.90
CA ASN A 60 8.71 10.18 -30.12
C ASN A 60 7.32 10.84 -29.91
N ALA A 61 6.82 10.97 -28.67
CA ALA A 61 5.41 11.31 -28.40
C ALA A 61 5.16 12.74 -27.86
N GLY A 62 6.22 13.47 -27.49
CA GLY A 62 6.12 14.84 -27.01
C GLY A 62 6.98 15.07 -25.77
N ASN A 63 7.60 16.24 -25.66
CA ASN A 63 8.47 16.58 -24.55
C ASN A 63 7.63 17.15 -23.40
N VAL A 64 7.40 16.35 -22.35
CA VAL A 64 6.74 16.80 -21.12
C VAL A 64 7.77 17.48 -20.22
N ASP A 65 7.48 18.69 -19.74
CA ASP A 65 8.35 19.36 -18.76
C ASP A 65 8.40 18.59 -17.44
N PHE A 66 9.51 18.68 -16.73
CA PHE A 66 9.70 17.97 -15.47
C PHE A 66 8.64 18.35 -14.42
N ASN A 67 8.23 19.62 -14.34
CA ASN A 67 7.23 20.05 -13.36
C ASN A 67 5.84 19.53 -13.68
N ASP A 68 5.49 19.45 -14.98
CA ASP A 68 4.23 18.88 -15.42
C ASP A 68 4.19 17.37 -15.15
N PHE A 69 5.30 16.66 -15.40
CA PHE A 69 5.45 15.25 -15.04
C PHE A 69 5.28 15.05 -13.53
N ALA A 70 6.00 15.82 -12.71
CA ALA A 70 5.94 15.71 -11.25
C ALA A 70 4.53 16.01 -10.72
N SER A 71 3.83 16.99 -11.30
CA SER A 71 2.45 17.34 -10.93
C SER A 71 1.47 16.22 -11.27
N GLN A 72 1.59 15.61 -12.45
CA GLN A 72 0.76 14.47 -12.86
C GLN A 72 1.04 13.25 -11.99
N LEU A 73 2.31 12.95 -11.72
CA LEU A 73 2.72 11.87 -10.82
C LEU A 73 2.14 12.06 -9.43
N ALA A 74 2.25 13.27 -8.86
CA ALA A 74 1.68 13.59 -7.56
C ALA A 74 0.16 13.39 -7.54
N HIS A 75 -0.55 13.86 -8.57
CA HIS A 75 -1.99 13.67 -8.70
C HIS A 75 -2.35 12.17 -8.72
N GLN A 76 -1.66 11.37 -9.54
CA GLN A 76 -1.92 9.93 -9.64
C GLN A 76 -1.61 9.16 -8.35
N LEU A 77 -0.57 9.56 -7.61
CA LEU A 77 -0.24 8.94 -6.32
C LEU A 77 -1.21 9.33 -5.20
N ILE A 78 -1.73 10.57 -5.20
CA ILE A 78 -2.72 11.04 -4.22
C ILE A 78 -4.09 10.42 -4.49
N PHE A 79 -4.54 10.44 -5.74
CA PHE A 79 -5.81 9.89 -6.20
C PHE A 79 -5.60 8.51 -6.81
N ASN A 80 -4.87 7.67 -6.08
CA ASN A 80 -4.58 6.34 -6.55
C ASN A 80 -5.83 5.45 -6.45
N GLU A 81 -6.43 5.15 -7.61
CA GLU A 81 -7.57 4.25 -7.75
C GLU A 81 -7.17 2.78 -7.81
N PHE A 82 -5.87 2.47 -7.91
CA PHE A 82 -5.39 1.14 -7.56
C PHE A 82 -5.70 0.99 -6.08
N GLU A 83 -6.82 0.31 -5.78
CA GLU A 83 -7.17 -0.02 -4.42
C GLU A 83 -5.88 -0.52 -3.79
N THR A 84 -5.44 0.13 -2.71
CA THR A 84 -4.62 -0.57 -1.75
C THR A 84 -5.52 -1.68 -1.22
N ALA A 85 -5.70 -2.75 -1.99
CA ALA A 85 -5.50 -4.08 -1.49
C ALA A 85 -4.25 -3.91 -0.64
N ARG A 86 -4.47 -3.72 0.67
CA ARG A 86 -3.41 -3.77 1.65
C ARG A 86 -2.96 -5.20 1.49
N SER A 87 -2.05 -5.39 0.54
CA SER A 87 -1.35 -6.60 0.26
C SER A 87 -0.54 -6.76 1.52
N THR A 88 -1.18 -7.41 2.49
CA THR A 88 -0.48 -8.13 3.51
C THR A 88 0.30 -9.15 2.72
N HIS A 89 1.50 -8.73 2.32
CA HIS A 89 2.43 -9.48 1.52
C HIS A 89 2.51 -10.88 2.12
N ASN A 90 1.91 -11.82 1.42
CA ASN A 90 2.27 -13.22 1.38
C ASN A 90 1.72 -13.69 0.03
N GLY A 91 2.64 -14.13 -0.84
CA GLY A 91 2.37 -14.59 -2.20
C GLY A 91 1.26 -15.64 -2.27
N ASP A 92 0.59 -15.81 -3.38
CA ASP A 92 1.17 -16.04 -4.70
C ASP A 92 0.24 -15.44 -5.76
N GLY A 93 0.78 -15.07 -6.91
CA GLY A 93 0.02 -14.40 -7.96
C GLY A 93 -1.12 -15.27 -8.50
N ASP A 94 -2.27 -14.65 -8.74
CA ASP A 94 -2.93 -14.82 -10.03
C ASP A 94 -3.78 -13.61 -10.36
N SER A 95 -3.85 -13.34 -11.65
CA SER A 95 -4.47 -12.18 -12.28
C SER A 95 -5.97 -12.17 -12.02
N GLU A 96 -6.52 -11.05 -11.54
CA GLU A 96 -7.97 -10.89 -11.36
C GLU A 96 -8.63 -10.59 -12.72
N SER A 97 -8.69 -11.64 -13.55
CA SER A 97 -9.77 -11.78 -14.51
C SER A 97 -11.08 -11.96 -13.72
N SER A 98 -12.11 -11.26 -14.18
CA SER A 98 -13.44 -11.29 -13.61
C SER A 98 -14.01 -12.71 -13.70
N VAL A 99 -13.96 -13.45 -12.58
CA VAL A 99 -14.64 -14.74 -12.45
C VAL A 99 -15.65 -14.62 -11.31
N GLU A 100 -16.93 -14.67 -11.71
CA GLU A 100 -18.07 -14.89 -10.82
C GLU A 100 -17.83 -16.14 -9.96
N GLY A 101 -17.45 -15.94 -8.70
CA GLY A 101 -17.18 -17.05 -7.80
C GLY A 101 -16.41 -16.66 -6.53
N ALA A 102 -16.66 -15.47 -5.99
CA ALA A 102 -15.99 -14.99 -4.78
C ALA A 102 -16.11 -16.04 -3.65
N PRO A 103 -15.02 -16.33 -2.90
CA PRO A 103 -15.09 -17.27 -1.79
C PRO A 103 -16.10 -16.76 -0.76
N ASP A 104 -17.16 -17.55 -0.59
CA ASP A 104 -18.37 -17.24 0.17
C ASP A 104 -18.06 -16.85 1.63
N HIS A 105 -16.91 -17.23 2.16
CA HIS A 105 -16.47 -16.93 3.53
C HIS A 105 -15.16 -16.16 3.54
N HIS A 106 -15.21 -14.84 3.75
CA HIS A 106 -14.03 -14.00 4.01
C HIS A 106 -14.03 -13.44 5.44
N ILE A 107 -12.86 -13.09 5.96
CA ILE A 107 -12.71 -12.52 7.31
C ILE A 107 -12.65 -10.99 7.28
N LYS A 108 -13.35 -10.35 8.22
CA LYS A 108 -13.27 -8.91 8.49
C LYS A 108 -12.81 -8.67 9.92
N PRO A 109 -12.05 -7.59 10.19
CA PRO A 109 -11.60 -7.28 11.54
C PRO A 109 -12.73 -6.66 12.36
N PHE A 110 -12.83 -7.02 13.65
CA PHE A 110 -13.86 -6.42 14.53
C PHE A 110 -13.73 -4.90 14.63
N ILE A 111 -12.52 -4.35 14.52
CA ILE A 111 -12.26 -2.91 14.72
C ILE A 111 -12.94 -2.00 13.67
N GLU A 112 -13.38 -2.55 12.54
CA GLU A 112 -14.09 -1.82 11.49
C GLU A 112 -15.58 -1.62 11.80
N LEU A 113 -16.16 -2.39 12.72
CA LEU A 113 -17.59 -2.27 13.05
C LEU A 113 -17.87 -0.95 13.79
N PRO A 114 -18.98 -0.25 13.48
CA PRO A 114 -19.33 1.03 14.10
C PRO A 114 -19.38 0.98 15.63
N GLN A 115 -19.84 -0.14 16.19
CA GLN A 115 -19.92 -0.37 17.64
C GLN A 115 -18.56 -0.31 18.36
N TYR A 116 -17.44 -0.47 17.65
CA TYR A 116 -16.10 -0.40 18.21
C TYR A 116 -15.37 0.91 17.90
N ALA A 117 -16.06 1.92 17.35
CA ALA A 117 -15.47 3.22 17.01
C ALA A 117 -14.77 3.90 18.20
N ALA A 118 -15.38 3.87 19.39
CA ALA A 118 -14.78 4.43 20.60
C ALA A 118 -13.50 3.69 21.04
N MET A 119 -13.46 2.35 20.90
CA MET A 119 -12.28 1.56 21.22
C MET A 119 -11.14 1.83 20.23
N ARG A 120 -11.47 2.02 18.95
CA ARG A 120 -10.52 2.38 17.89
C ARG A 120 -9.80 3.69 18.20
N LEU A 121 -10.52 4.71 18.67
CA LEU A 121 -9.93 6.00 19.08
C LEU A 121 -8.97 5.86 20.27
N GLN A 122 -9.20 4.87 21.15
CA GLN A 122 -8.34 4.58 22.30
C GLN A 122 -7.17 3.64 21.96
N GLY A 123 -6.99 3.26 20.69
CA GLY A 123 -5.98 2.28 20.28
C GLY A 123 -6.23 0.86 20.82
N LYS A 124 -7.44 0.58 21.34
CA LYS A 124 -7.78 -0.73 21.90
C LYS A 124 -8.29 -1.65 20.80
N ARG A 125 -7.85 -2.92 20.83
CA ARG A 125 -8.27 -3.94 19.87
C ARG A 125 -9.45 -4.74 20.40
N PRO A 126 -10.62 -4.71 19.75
CA PRO A 126 -11.73 -5.57 20.14
C PRO A 126 -11.39 -7.05 19.91
N GLN A 127 -11.76 -7.89 20.88
CA GLN A 127 -11.51 -9.33 20.83
C GLN A 127 -12.73 -10.13 21.29
N ARG A 128 -13.12 -11.15 20.52
CA ARG A 128 -14.12 -12.17 20.88
C ARG A 128 -13.48 -13.56 20.91
N LYS A 129 -14.23 -14.61 21.24
CA LYS A 129 -13.72 -16.00 21.18
C LYS A 129 -13.79 -16.55 19.75
N CYS A 130 -12.74 -17.26 19.35
CA CYS A 130 -12.70 -17.97 18.07
C CYS A 130 -13.71 -19.13 18.08
N GLY A 131 -14.51 -19.28 17.03
CA GLY A 131 -15.45 -20.38 16.85
C GLY A 131 -14.77 -21.74 16.82
N VAL A 132 -13.55 -21.81 16.26
CA VAL A 132 -12.75 -23.04 16.09
C VAL A 132 -11.96 -23.38 17.36
N CYS A 133 -10.98 -22.55 17.75
CA CYS A 133 -10.06 -22.88 18.85
C CYS A 133 -10.45 -22.30 20.22
N LYS A 134 -11.56 -21.56 20.32
CA LYS A 134 -12.08 -20.89 21.55
C LYS A 134 -11.15 -19.87 22.21
N LYS A 135 -9.94 -19.63 21.69
CA LYS A 135 -9.00 -18.57 22.12
C LYS A 135 -9.45 -17.19 21.62
N LYS A 136 -8.84 -16.12 22.15
CA LYS A 136 -9.13 -14.73 21.74
C LYS A 136 -8.83 -14.53 20.24
N ALA A 137 -9.78 -13.91 19.55
CA ALA A 137 -9.82 -13.64 18.12
C ALA A 137 -10.21 -12.18 17.89
N SER A 138 -9.71 -11.59 16.82
CA SER A 138 -9.92 -10.16 16.48
C SER A 138 -10.53 -9.96 15.10
N TYR A 139 -10.90 -11.07 14.46
CA TYR A 139 -11.57 -11.11 13.17
C TYR A 139 -12.85 -11.94 13.30
N TYR A 140 -13.76 -11.77 12.35
CA TYR A 140 -14.99 -12.56 12.22
C TYR A 140 -15.20 -12.95 10.77
N CYS A 141 -15.93 -14.04 10.52
CA CYS A 141 -16.35 -14.39 9.15
C CYS A 141 -17.56 -13.55 8.73
N ALA A 142 -17.48 -12.85 7.61
CA ALA A 142 -18.53 -11.96 7.14
C ALA A 142 -19.84 -12.70 6.79
N LYS A 143 -19.75 -13.94 6.30
CA LYS A 143 -20.92 -14.74 5.91
C LYS A 143 -21.55 -15.51 7.07
N CYS A 144 -20.73 -15.95 8.05
CA CYS A 144 -21.24 -16.66 9.24
C CYS A 144 -21.60 -15.74 10.40
N SER A 145 -21.53 -14.43 10.21
CA SER A 145 -21.88 -13.44 11.24
C SER A 145 -23.04 -12.60 10.77
N ASP A 146 -23.98 -12.33 11.66
CA ASP A 146 -25.04 -11.36 11.46
C ASP A 146 -24.71 -10.11 12.28
N VAL A 147 -24.23 -9.07 11.60
CA VAL A 147 -23.86 -7.79 12.21
C VAL A 147 -25.09 -7.07 12.76
N ALA A 148 -26.25 -7.19 12.12
CA ALA A 148 -27.48 -6.53 12.55
C ALA A 148 -28.01 -7.12 13.86
N GLN A 149 -27.79 -8.42 14.08
CA GLN A 149 -28.18 -9.13 15.29
C GLN A 149 -27.06 -9.24 16.36
N ASP A 150 -25.90 -8.61 16.15
CA ASP A 150 -24.69 -8.75 16.99
C ASP A 150 -24.19 -10.20 17.16
N ILE A 151 -24.52 -11.10 16.22
CA ILE A 151 -24.12 -12.50 16.23
C ILE A 151 -22.84 -12.65 15.40
N PHE A 152 -21.74 -13.00 16.06
CA PHE A 152 -20.44 -13.08 15.39
C PHE A 152 -19.78 -14.45 15.49
N PHE A 153 -19.37 -14.97 14.34
CA PHE A 153 -18.44 -16.09 14.26
C PHE A 153 -17.00 -15.57 14.25
N GLY A 154 -16.38 -15.50 15.43
CA GLY A 154 -15.01 -15.05 15.58
C GLY A 154 -13.99 -16.03 14.99
N ILE A 155 -12.98 -15.54 14.29
CA ILE A 155 -11.90 -16.34 13.68
C ILE A 155 -10.54 -15.75 14.06
N CYS A 156 -9.55 -16.62 14.28
CA CYS A 156 -8.17 -16.18 14.53
C CYS A 156 -7.61 -15.44 13.31
N GLY A 157 -6.90 -14.35 13.54
CA GLY A 157 -6.34 -13.54 12.45
C GLY A 157 -5.20 -14.23 11.70
N PRO A 158 -4.83 -13.72 10.52
CA PRO A 158 -3.77 -14.30 9.69
C PRO A 158 -2.41 -14.38 10.41
N ARG A 159 -2.11 -13.41 11.29
CA ARG A 159 -0.86 -13.36 12.08
C ARG A 159 -0.84 -14.25 13.33
N SER A 160 -1.78 -15.19 13.46
CA SER A 160 -1.89 -16.02 14.67
C SER A 160 -1.21 -17.38 14.56
N ASP A 161 -0.63 -17.70 13.40
CA ASP A 161 -0.05 -19.00 13.02
C ASP A 161 -0.98 -20.20 13.23
N ARG A 162 -2.30 -19.93 13.23
CA ARG A 162 -3.34 -20.95 13.44
C ARG A 162 -4.13 -21.17 12.16
N ALA A 163 -4.32 -22.44 11.82
CA ALA A 163 -5.16 -22.89 10.71
C ALA A 163 -6.69 -22.76 10.99
N CYS A 164 -7.12 -21.82 11.85
CA CYS A 164 -8.54 -21.69 12.18
C CYS A 164 -9.38 -21.19 11.01
N TYR A 165 -8.81 -20.39 10.10
CA TYR A 165 -9.52 -19.92 8.92
C TYR A 165 -9.71 -21.05 7.90
N SER A 166 -8.67 -21.81 7.57
CA SER A 166 -8.79 -22.96 6.68
C SER A 166 -9.71 -24.05 7.24
N ALA A 167 -9.62 -24.34 8.55
CA ALA A 167 -10.53 -25.28 9.21
C ALA A 167 -12.01 -24.83 9.16
N HIS A 168 -12.24 -23.52 9.24
CA HIS A 168 -13.58 -22.93 9.09
C HIS A 168 -14.13 -23.09 7.66
N LEU A 169 -13.29 -22.88 6.65
CA LEU A 169 -13.68 -23.09 5.25
C LEU A 169 -14.06 -24.55 4.98
N SER A 170 -13.29 -25.50 5.52
CA SER A 170 -13.60 -26.93 5.37
C SER A 170 -14.89 -27.36 6.08
N SER A 171 -15.25 -26.73 7.20
CA SER A 171 -16.48 -27.08 7.94
C SER A 171 -17.75 -26.44 7.38
N SER A 172 -17.61 -25.36 6.61
CA SER A 172 -18.76 -24.57 6.11
C SER A 172 -19.17 -24.96 4.68
N SER A 173 -18.47 -25.90 4.06
CA SER A 173 -18.69 -26.37 2.68
C SER A 173 -19.52 -27.68 2.61
N ILE A 174 -20.29 -27.97 3.66
CA ILE A 174 -21.24 -29.11 3.73
C ILE A 174 -22.66 -28.57 3.86
#